data_AF-A0A0N7GZY5-F1
#
_entry.id   AF-A0A0N7GZY5-F1
#
_cell.length_a   1.000
_cell.length_b   1.000
_cell.length_c   1.000
_cell.angle_alpha   90.00
_cell.angle_beta   90.00
_cell.angle_gamma   90.00
#
_symmetry.space_group_name_H-M   'P 1'
#
loop_
_entity.id
_entity.type
_entity.pdbx_description
1 polymer ?
#
loop_
_entity_poly.entity_id
_entity_poly.type
_entity_poly.pdbx_seq_one_letter_code
_entity_poly.pdbx_strand_id
1 'polypeptide(L)'
;MNTRWWYVVALLLGLSGSAFATDTVVVVVPNPLGVWLMMVGIALLVAEVVLPNYGVVGLGGITMFVIGAVMVSNADVPAPLIIGLGLISALLLIALLFHALKTRPRHIVSGDAGLLGSVTQVTALQGHNTHKGWVHLQGERWQVHCKTPLHSGQRVRVVARKGTLLEVAAADAAPQGE
;
A
#
# COMPACT_ATOMS: atom_id res chain seq x y z
N MET A 1 16.14 19.99 -13.68
CA MET A 1 14.79 20.56 -13.89
C MET A 1 14.54 20.54 -15.38
N ASN A 2 13.82 19.52 -15.88
CA ASN A 2 14.01 19.05 -17.25
C ASN A 2 13.15 19.82 -18.26
N THR A 3 13.79 20.69 -19.05
CA THR A 3 13.24 21.43 -20.20
C THR A 3 12.54 20.54 -21.23
N ARG A 4 12.89 19.25 -21.31
CA ARG A 4 12.21 18.25 -22.15
C ARG A 4 10.72 18.10 -21.83
N TRP A 5 10.32 18.26 -20.56
CA TRP A 5 8.91 18.19 -20.16
C TRP A 5 8.15 19.43 -20.61
N TRP A 6 8.81 20.58 -20.64
CA TRP A 6 8.25 21.84 -21.14
C TRP A 6 8.01 21.80 -22.65
N TYR A 7 8.88 21.15 -23.42
CA TYR A 7 8.66 20.96 -24.86
C TYR A 7 7.48 20.04 -25.14
N VAL A 8 7.25 19.00 -24.34
CA VAL A 8 6.08 18.12 -24.51
C VAL A 8 4.78 18.87 -24.19
N VAL A 9 4.79 19.71 -23.15
CA VAL A 9 3.64 20.56 -22.79
C VAL A 9 3.41 21.67 -23.83
N ALA A 10 4.47 22.28 -24.35
CA ALA A 10 4.38 23.29 -25.42
C ALA A 10 3.96 22.69 -26.77
N LEU A 11 4.40 21.47 -27.09
CA LEU A 11 3.97 20.73 -28.28
C LEU A 11 2.48 20.35 -28.19
N LEU A 12 1.97 20.07 -26.99
CA LEU A 12 0.54 19.83 -26.74
C LEU A 12 -0.30 21.12 -26.80
N LEU A 13 0.28 22.29 -26.49
CA LEU A 13 -0.40 23.59 -26.57
C LEU A 13 -0.34 24.24 -27.96
N GLY A 14 0.60 23.84 -28.82
CA GLY A 14 0.81 24.38 -30.16
C GLY A 14 -0.12 23.86 -31.27
N LEU A 15 -0.97 22.87 -30.98
CA LEU A 15 -1.97 22.34 -31.92
C LEU A 15 -3.33 23.05 -31.84
N SER A 16 -3.39 24.22 -31.18
CA SER A 16 -4.50 25.16 -31.29
C SER A 16 -4.33 26.03 -32.54
N GLY A 17 -4.50 25.43 -33.71
CA GLY A 17 -4.47 26.10 -35.01
C GLY A 17 -5.87 26.19 -35.60
N SER A 18 -6.44 27.39 -35.61
CA SER A 18 -7.72 27.73 -36.22
C SER A 18 -7.76 27.39 -37.71
N ALA A 19 -8.79 26.66 -38.14
CA ALA A 19 -9.23 26.62 -39.53
C ALA A 19 -10.75 26.78 -39.57
N PHE A 20 -11.18 28.03 -39.75
CA PHE A 20 -12.50 28.33 -40.28
C PHE A 20 -12.47 28.03 -41.78
N ALA A 21 -13.14 26.97 -42.21
CA ALA A 21 -13.60 26.81 -43.58
C ALA A 21 -14.95 26.09 -43.53
N THR A 22 -15.94 26.79 -44.05
CA THR A 22 -17.36 26.44 -44.14
C THR A 22 -17.55 25.27 -45.10
N ASP A 23 -17.63 24.07 -44.54
CA ASP A 23 -18.56 23.05 -45.00
C ASP A 23 -19.28 22.59 -43.74
N THR A 24 -20.61 22.64 -43.74
CA THR A 24 -21.41 21.99 -42.70
C THR A 24 -21.30 20.48 -42.90
N VAL A 25 -20.12 19.95 -42.61
CA VAL A 25 -20.00 18.63 -42.02
C VAL A 25 -20.90 18.73 -40.81
N VAL A 26 -22.02 18.01 -40.83
CA VAL A 26 -22.75 17.69 -39.61
C VAL A 26 -21.78 16.84 -38.80
N VAL A 27 -20.81 17.49 -38.16
CA VAL A 27 -20.07 16.93 -37.04
C VAL A 27 -21.19 16.77 -36.04
N VAL A 28 -21.66 15.54 -35.88
CA VAL A 28 -22.49 15.15 -34.74
C VAL A 28 -21.71 15.64 -33.54
N VAL A 29 -22.06 16.82 -33.00
CA VAL A 29 -21.27 17.47 -31.97
C VAL A 29 -21.29 16.50 -30.81
N PRO A 30 -20.17 15.80 -30.54
CA PRO A 30 -20.16 14.84 -29.46
C PRO A 30 -20.28 15.65 -28.18
N ASN A 31 -21.03 15.16 -27.21
CA ASN A 31 -21.29 15.91 -25.99
C ASN A 31 -19.96 16.39 -25.37
N PRO A 32 -19.70 17.71 -25.30
CA PRO A 32 -18.38 18.24 -24.96
C PRO A 32 -17.97 17.88 -23.52
N LEU A 33 -18.96 17.69 -22.63
CA LEU A 33 -18.74 17.16 -21.29
C LEU A 33 -18.21 15.72 -21.31
N GLY A 34 -18.71 14.88 -22.22
CA GLY A 34 -18.29 13.49 -22.31
C GLY A 34 -16.84 13.35 -22.73
N VAL A 35 -16.40 14.15 -23.71
CA VAL A 35 -15.00 14.21 -24.15
C VAL A 35 -14.09 14.67 -23.02
N TRP A 36 -14.51 15.69 -22.27
CA TRP A 36 -13.76 16.18 -21.11
C TRP A 36 -13.65 15.12 -20.01
N LEU A 37 -14.74 14.39 -19.71
CA LEU A 37 -14.75 13.28 -18.76
C LEU A 37 -13.78 12.15 -19.16
N MET A 38 -13.71 11.81 -20.45
CA MET A 38 -12.77 10.80 -20.93
C MET A 38 -11.32 11.23 -20.72
N MET A 39 -11.00 12.50 -21.02
CA MET A 39 -9.67 13.06 -20.79
C MET A 39 -9.29 13.04 -19.31
N VAL A 40 -10.21 13.42 -18.42
CA VAL A 40 -10.00 13.35 -16.97
C VAL A 40 -9.81 11.90 -16.52
N GLY A 41 -10.62 10.97 -17.01
CA GLY A 41 -10.50 9.54 -16.70
C GLY A 41 -9.15 8.95 -17.10
N ILE A 42 -8.65 9.30 -18.29
CA ILE A 42 -7.31 8.92 -18.76
C ILE A 42 -6.22 9.55 -17.89
N ALA A 43 -6.34 10.83 -17.54
CA ALA A 43 -5.37 11.50 -16.67
C ALA A 43 -5.28 10.83 -15.30
N LEU A 44 -6.41 10.40 -14.72
CA LEU A 44 -6.46 9.66 -13.47
C LEU A 44 -5.84 8.26 -13.58
N LEU A 45 -6.07 7.57 -14.71
CA LEU A 45 -5.40 6.29 -15.00
C LEU A 45 -3.88 6.43 -15.07
N VAL A 46 -3.39 7.50 -15.72
CA VAL A 46 -1.95 7.81 -15.77
C VAL A 46 -1.41 8.20 -14.39
N ALA A 47 -2.19 8.95 -13.61
CA ALA A 47 -1.81 9.34 -12.25
C ALA A 47 -1.61 8.12 -11.33
N GLU A 48 -2.43 7.08 -11.46
CA GLU A 48 -2.27 5.82 -10.70
C GLU A 48 -0.94 5.11 -11.03
N VAL A 49 -0.45 5.19 -12.28
CA VAL A 49 0.84 4.59 -12.66
C VAL A 49 2.01 5.30 -12.00
N VAL A 50 1.91 6.62 -11.81
CA VAL A 50 2.96 7.45 -11.19
C VAL A 50 2.90 7.36 -9.66
N LEU A 51 1.71 7.27 -9.09
CA LEU A 51 1.44 7.24 -7.65
C LEU A 51 0.48 6.08 -7.35
N PRO A 52 0.98 4.83 -7.24
CA PRO A 52 0.15 3.66 -7.00
C PRO A 52 -0.52 3.76 -5.64
N ASN A 53 -1.76 4.26 -5.62
CA ASN A 53 -2.51 4.54 -4.41
C ASN A 53 -3.63 3.50 -4.28
N TYR A 54 -3.20 2.25 -4.06
CA TYR A 54 -4.07 1.10 -3.81
C TYR A 54 -5.17 0.85 -4.87
N GLY A 55 -5.04 1.41 -6.08
CA GLY A 55 -5.99 1.24 -7.19
C GLY A 55 -7.22 2.14 -7.14
N VAL A 56 -7.36 3.03 -6.16
CA VAL A 56 -8.56 3.87 -5.99
C VAL A 56 -8.65 4.96 -7.06
N VAL A 57 -7.51 5.59 -7.40
CA VAL A 57 -7.47 6.67 -8.40
C VAL A 57 -7.68 6.09 -9.80
N GLY A 58 -7.06 4.94 -10.08
CA GLY A 58 -7.27 4.18 -11.31
C GLY A 58 -8.74 3.77 -11.49
N LEU A 59 -9.41 3.36 -10.42
CA LEU A 59 -10.83 3.00 -10.49
C LEU A 59 -11.72 4.20 -10.83
N GLY A 60 -11.49 5.34 -10.18
CA GLY A 60 -12.17 6.59 -10.52
C GLY A 60 -11.95 6.98 -11.98
N GLY A 61 -10.73 6.77 -12.49
CA GLY A 61 -10.38 7.00 -13.87
C GLY A 61 -11.17 6.15 -14.87
N ILE A 62 -11.28 4.84 -14.62
CA ILE A 62 -12.09 3.92 -15.45
C ILE A 62 -13.56 4.36 -15.44
N THR A 63 -14.12 4.63 -14.26
CA THR A 63 -15.53 5.05 -14.13
C THR A 63 -15.80 6.34 -14.88
N MET A 64 -14.97 7.39 -14.72
CA MET A 64 -15.12 8.64 -15.47
C MET A 64 -14.94 8.46 -16.97
N PHE A 65 -14.00 7.61 -17.40
CA PHE A 65 -13.78 7.31 -18.81
C PHE A 65 -15.01 6.64 -19.43
N VAL A 66 -15.60 5.64 -18.78
CA VAL A 66 -16.78 4.95 -19.33
C VAL A 66 -18.01 5.85 -19.33
N ILE A 67 -18.22 6.66 -18.28
CA ILE A 67 -19.31 7.65 -18.27
C ILE A 67 -19.13 8.65 -19.42
N GLY A 68 -17.90 9.16 -19.63
CA GLY A 68 -17.60 10.05 -20.74
C GLY A 68 -17.84 9.41 -22.11
N ALA A 69 -17.42 8.15 -22.29
CA ALA A 69 -17.64 7.39 -23.52
C ALA A 69 -19.13 7.23 -23.86
N VAL A 70 -19.94 6.91 -22.84
CA VAL A 70 -21.39 6.78 -22.97
C VAL A 70 -22.02 8.12 -23.36
N MET A 71 -21.60 9.21 -22.71
CA MET A 71 -22.14 10.54 -22.95
C MET A 71 -21.78 11.09 -24.34
N VAL A 72 -20.59 10.79 -24.85
CA VAL A 72 -20.15 11.13 -26.22
C VAL A 72 -20.94 10.36 -27.27
N SER A 73 -21.35 9.13 -26.96
CA SER A 73 -21.99 8.22 -27.93
C SER A 73 -23.43 8.60 -28.30
N ASN A 74 -23.99 9.73 -27.78
CA ASN A 74 -25.39 10.15 -27.99
C ASN A 74 -26.39 8.99 -27.81
N ALA A 75 -26.08 8.07 -26.91
CA ALA A 75 -26.86 6.86 -26.73
C ALA A 75 -28.08 7.18 -25.86
N ASP A 76 -29.28 6.99 -26.42
CA ASP A 76 -30.48 6.66 -25.65
C ASP A 76 -30.17 5.36 -24.90
N VAL A 77 -29.47 5.48 -23.78
CA VAL A 77 -28.84 4.32 -23.13
C VAL A 77 -29.93 3.47 -22.50
N PRO A 78 -30.10 2.22 -22.95
CA PRO A 78 -31.07 1.32 -22.36
C PRO A 78 -30.73 1.11 -20.88
N ALA A 79 -31.73 1.14 -20.00
CA ALA A 79 -31.61 0.87 -18.57
C ALA A 79 -30.64 -0.30 -18.19
N PRO A 80 -30.60 -1.44 -18.91
CA PRO A 80 -29.64 -2.51 -18.61
C PRO A 80 -28.16 -2.09 -18.72
N LEU A 81 -27.80 -1.11 -19.55
CA LEU A 81 -26.42 -0.61 -19.66
C LEU A 81 -26.02 0.20 -18.41
N ILE A 82 -26.95 1.02 -17.90
CA ILE A 82 -26.77 1.81 -16.66
C ILE A 82 -26.64 0.86 -15.46
N ILE A 83 -27.51 -0.15 -15.40
CA ILE A 83 -27.47 -1.18 -14.36
C ILE A 83 -26.17 -1.98 -14.45
N GLY A 84 -25.73 -2.34 -15.66
CA GLY A 84 -24.46 -3.03 -15.88
C GLY A 84 -23.26 -2.22 -15.41
N LEU A 85 -23.23 -0.91 -15.73
CA LEU A 85 -22.15 -0.03 -15.29
C LEU A 85 -22.15 0.20 -13.77
N GLY A 86 -23.35 0.31 -13.18
CA GLY A 86 -23.53 0.38 -11.73
C GLY A 86 -23.04 -0.90 -11.03
N LEU A 87 -23.36 -2.07 -11.58
CA LEU A 87 -22.88 -3.37 -11.08
C LEU A 87 -21.36 -3.49 -11.17
N ILE A 88 -20.76 -3.10 -12.30
CA ILE A 88 -19.30 -3.12 -12.48
C ILE A 88 -18.64 -2.19 -11.46
N SER A 89 -19.15 -0.97 -11.29
CA SER A 89 -18.64 -0.01 -10.31
C SER A 89 -18.76 -0.53 -8.87
N ALA A 90 -19.89 -1.14 -8.52
CA ALA A 90 -20.10 -1.74 -7.20
C ALA A 90 -19.16 -2.94 -6.96
N LEU A 91 -18.98 -3.80 -7.95
CA LEU A 91 -18.09 -4.96 -7.86
C LEU A 91 -16.63 -4.52 -7.68
N LEU A 92 -16.22 -3.46 -8.37
CA LEU A 92 -14.90 -2.88 -8.25
C LEU A 92 -14.68 -2.22 -6.87
N LEU A 93 -15.69 -1.53 -6.32
CA LEU A 93 -15.65 -1.03 -4.95
C LEU A 93 -15.53 -2.16 -3.92
N ILE A 94 -16.26 -3.26 -4.11
CA ILE A 94 -16.16 -4.44 -3.24
C ILE A 94 -14.76 -5.07 -3.36
N ALA A 95 -14.22 -5.19 -4.57
CA ALA A 95 -12.88 -5.71 -4.79
C ALA A 95 -11.81 -4.83 -4.14
N LEU A 96 -11.93 -3.51 -4.24
CA LEU A 96 -11.07 -2.54 -3.53
C LEU A 96 -11.20 -2.69 -2.02
N LEU A 97 -12.42 -2.84 -1.49
CA LEU A 97 -12.63 -3.02 -0.06
C LEU A 97 -12.01 -4.32 0.44
N PHE A 98 -12.17 -5.42 -0.30
CA PHE A 98 -11.51 -6.70 -0.03
C PHE A 98 -9.99 -6.58 -0.10
N HIS A 99 -9.47 -5.90 -1.12
CA HIS A 99 -8.04 -5.68 -1.25
C HIS A 99 -7.51 -4.82 -0.11
N ALA A 100 -8.16 -3.71 0.23
CA ALA A 100 -7.82 -2.83 1.35
C ALA A 100 -7.84 -3.56 2.70
N LEU A 101 -8.82 -4.44 2.90
CA LEU A 101 -8.91 -5.29 4.09
C LEU A 101 -7.79 -6.33 4.11
N LYS A 102 -7.41 -6.88 2.95
CA LYS A 102 -6.34 -7.87 2.80
C LYS A 102 -4.94 -7.25 2.83
N THR A 103 -4.79 -6.00 2.39
CA THR A 103 -3.59 -5.18 2.48
C THR A 103 -3.48 -4.49 3.82
N ARG A 104 -4.36 -4.77 4.79
CA ARG A 104 -4.04 -4.51 6.19
C ARG A 104 -2.94 -5.51 6.56
N PRO A 105 -1.65 -5.15 6.47
CA PRO A 105 -0.60 -6.08 6.74
C PRO A 105 -0.60 -6.17 8.25
N ARG A 106 -1.23 -7.22 8.78
CA ARG A 106 -0.88 -7.76 10.10
C ARG A 106 0.48 -8.44 9.96
N HIS A 107 1.47 -7.65 9.54
CA HIS A 107 2.85 -8.05 9.54
C HIS A 107 3.52 -7.07 10.49
N ILE A 108 3.64 -7.52 11.73
CA ILE A 108 4.63 -7.08 12.73
C ILE A 108 6.00 -7.56 12.20
N VAL A 109 6.29 -7.19 10.95
CA VAL A 109 7.32 -7.58 10.00
C VAL A 109 8.57 -6.71 10.02
N SER A 110 8.93 -6.12 11.13
CA SER A 110 10.17 -5.33 11.23
C SER A 110 10.70 -5.46 12.65
N GLY A 111 11.76 -6.24 12.80
CA GLY A 111 12.47 -6.49 14.06
C GLY A 111 12.42 -7.94 14.52
N ASP A 112 11.32 -8.67 14.36
CA ASP A 112 11.13 -9.96 15.05
C ASP A 112 12.00 -11.13 14.58
N ALA A 113 12.14 -11.28 13.27
CA ALA A 113 12.77 -12.47 12.68
C ALA A 113 14.27 -12.61 12.98
N GLY A 114 14.95 -11.52 13.36
CA GLY A 114 16.35 -11.54 13.75
C GLY A 114 16.59 -11.72 15.26
N LEU A 115 15.58 -11.50 16.10
CA LEU A 115 15.71 -11.63 17.55
C LEU A 115 15.52 -13.07 18.00
N LEU A 116 14.56 -13.79 17.41
CA LEU A 116 14.27 -15.19 17.71
C LEU A 116 15.45 -16.11 17.37
N GLY A 117 15.89 -16.92 18.34
CA GLY A 117 17.03 -17.83 18.19
C GLY A 117 18.40 -17.19 18.44
N SER A 118 18.49 -15.85 18.52
CA SER A 118 19.73 -15.16 18.82
C SER A 118 20.19 -15.45 20.26
N VAL A 119 21.49 -15.70 20.40
CA VAL A 119 22.15 -15.91 21.70
C VAL A 119 22.79 -14.58 22.12
N THR A 120 22.45 -14.11 23.32
CA THR A 120 22.96 -12.86 23.89
C THR A 120 23.36 -13.06 25.34
N GLN A 121 24.15 -12.13 25.87
CA GLN A 121 24.52 -12.09 27.27
C GLN A 121 23.61 -11.15 28.06
N VAL A 122 23.23 -11.57 29.27
CA VAL A 122 22.52 -10.73 30.23
C VAL A 122 23.46 -9.63 30.71
N THR A 123 23.13 -8.37 30.42
CA THR A 123 23.95 -7.22 30.78
C THR A 123 23.65 -6.73 32.20
N ALA A 124 22.40 -6.85 32.64
CA ALA A 124 21.99 -6.46 33.99
C ALA A 124 20.71 -7.17 34.41
N LEU A 125 20.55 -7.41 35.71
CA LEU A 125 19.30 -7.91 36.29
C LEU A 125 18.35 -6.76 36.63
N GLN A 126 17.04 -7.00 36.57
CA GLN A 126 16.04 -5.99 36.91
C GLN A 126 15.78 -5.99 38.42
N GLY A 127 16.57 -5.19 39.15
CA GLY A 127 16.41 -5.03 40.60
C GLY A 127 16.63 -6.33 41.37
N HIS A 128 15.73 -6.64 42.31
CA HIS A 128 15.75 -7.87 43.12
C HIS A 128 15.10 -9.08 42.43
N ASN A 129 14.61 -8.95 41.20
CA ASN A 129 13.95 -10.06 40.50
C ASN A 129 14.96 -10.78 39.59
N THR A 130 15.41 -11.95 40.04
CA THR A 130 16.34 -12.82 39.29
C THR A 130 15.77 -13.39 38.00
N HIS A 131 14.46 -13.29 37.75
CA HIS A 131 13.84 -13.82 36.53
C HIS A 131 13.79 -12.80 35.39
N LYS A 132 14.02 -11.52 35.69
CA LYS A 132 13.97 -10.43 34.71
C LYS A 132 15.33 -9.76 34.58
N GLY A 133 15.71 -9.46 33.35
CA GLY A 133 16.99 -8.84 33.05
C GLY A 133 16.92 -7.94 31.84
N TRP A 134 18.10 -7.45 31.48
CA TRP A 134 18.33 -6.65 30.29
C TRP A 134 19.42 -7.31 29.47
N VAL A 135 19.22 -7.33 28.16
CA VAL A 135 20.21 -7.78 27.19
C VAL A 135 20.46 -6.68 26.17
N HIS A 136 21.64 -6.67 25.58
CA HIS A 136 21.95 -5.80 24.46
C HIS A 136 21.98 -6.63 23.18
N LEU A 137 21.04 -6.38 22.26
CA LEU A 137 20.89 -7.15 21.05
C LEU A 137 20.55 -6.21 19.89
N GLN A 138 21.29 -6.36 18.77
CA GLN A 138 21.18 -5.49 17.59
C GLN A 138 21.37 -3.98 17.88
N GLY A 139 22.22 -3.63 18.85
CA GLY A 139 22.47 -2.22 19.21
C GLY A 139 21.43 -1.62 20.16
N GLU A 140 20.42 -2.39 20.57
CA GLU A 140 19.33 -1.93 21.44
C GLU A 140 19.31 -2.69 22.78
N ARG A 141 18.81 -2.04 23.82
CA ARG A 141 18.64 -2.64 25.15
C ARG A 141 17.22 -3.21 25.28
N TRP A 142 17.12 -4.53 25.36
CA TRP A 142 15.86 -5.26 25.46
C TRP A 142 15.61 -5.78 26.86
N GLN A 143 14.36 -5.74 27.32
CA GLN A 143 13.95 -6.44 28.54
C GLN A 143 13.80 -7.92 28.25
N VAL A 144 14.33 -8.76 29.14
CA VAL A 144 14.21 -10.21 29.04
C VAL A 144 13.56 -10.81 30.26
N HIS A 145 12.83 -11.91 30.06
CA HIS A 145 12.25 -12.74 31.11
C HIS A 145 12.64 -14.19 30.87
N CYS A 146 13.17 -14.84 31.91
CA CYS A 146 13.47 -16.26 31.92
C CYS A 146 12.64 -16.97 33.00
N LYS A 147 12.29 -18.23 32.75
CA LYS A 147 11.62 -19.08 33.76
C LYS A 147 12.57 -19.53 34.87
N THR A 148 13.89 -19.52 34.61
CA THR A 148 14.93 -19.83 35.58
C THR A 148 15.63 -18.54 36.04
N PRO A 149 16.25 -18.53 37.23
CA PRO A 149 17.00 -17.37 37.70
C PRO A 149 18.17 -17.08 36.76
N LEU A 150 18.24 -15.84 36.29
CA LEU A 150 19.29 -15.30 35.43
C LEU A 150 20.42 -14.71 36.27
N HIS A 151 21.64 -14.84 35.75
CA HIS A 151 22.84 -14.25 36.32
C HIS A 151 23.40 -13.21 35.34
N SER A 152 24.01 -12.14 35.88
CA SER A 152 24.70 -11.16 35.03
C SER A 152 25.85 -11.83 34.28
N GLY A 153 25.97 -11.60 32.98
CA GLY A 153 26.95 -12.21 32.08
C GLY A 153 26.55 -13.59 31.52
N GLN A 154 25.44 -14.19 31.98
CA GLN A 154 24.98 -15.49 31.51
C GLN A 154 24.51 -15.43 30.05
N ARG A 155 24.77 -16.49 29.28
CA ARG A 155 24.30 -16.62 27.90
C ARG A 155 22.87 -17.13 27.87
N VAL A 156 22.02 -16.41 27.15
CA VAL A 156 20.60 -16.73 27.00
C VAL A 156 20.21 -16.70 25.53
N ARG A 157 19.34 -17.63 25.14
CA ARG A 157 18.76 -17.69 23.79
C ARG A 157 17.35 -17.15 23.82
N VAL A 158 17.02 -16.26 22.88
CA VAL A 158 15.66 -15.75 22.72
C VAL A 158 14.76 -16.84 22.15
N VAL A 159 13.71 -17.20 22.91
CA VAL A 159 12.74 -18.24 22.53
C VAL A 159 11.42 -17.66 22.03
N ALA A 160 11.04 -16.46 22.49
CA ALA A 160 9.86 -15.76 22.02
C ALA A 160 9.96 -14.25 22.27
N ARG A 161 9.13 -13.46 21.60
CA ARG A 161 8.94 -12.03 21.90
C ARG A 161 7.48 -11.74 22.25
N LYS A 162 7.30 -10.95 23.30
CA LYS A 162 6.03 -10.39 23.76
C LYS A 162 6.15 -8.86 23.80
N GLY A 163 5.97 -8.21 22.65
CA GLY A 163 6.09 -6.75 22.53
C GLY A 163 7.52 -6.27 22.78
N THR A 164 7.76 -5.53 23.87
CA THR A 164 9.11 -5.06 24.27
C THR A 164 9.84 -6.02 25.21
N LEU A 165 9.19 -7.11 25.61
CA LEU A 165 9.75 -8.16 26.46
C LEU A 165 10.14 -9.37 25.61
N LEU A 166 11.39 -9.82 25.72
CA LEU A 166 11.85 -11.07 25.13
C LEU A 166 11.78 -12.20 26.16
N GLU A 167 11.19 -13.33 25.79
CA GLU A 167 11.34 -14.55 26.57
C GLU A 167 12.64 -15.23 26.16
N VAL A 168 13.46 -15.54 27.16
CA VAL A 168 14.77 -16.15 26.95
C VAL A 168 14.90 -17.43 27.77
N ALA A 169 15.66 -18.39 27.27
CA ALA A 169 16.06 -19.60 27.98
C ALA A 169 17.58 -19.58 28.19
N ALA A 170 18.05 -20.11 29.31
CA ALA A 170 19.49 -20.28 29.55
C ALA A 170 20.09 -21.15 28.44
N ALA A 171 21.07 -20.63 27.70
CA ALA A 171 21.75 -21.39 26.65
C ALA A 171 22.70 -22.44 27.23
N ASP A 172 23.11 -22.26 28.50
CA ASP A 172 24.00 -23.14 29.25
C ASP A 172 23.24 -24.28 29.98
N ALA A 173 21.90 -24.29 29.93
CA ALA A 173 21.13 -25.47 30.32
C ALA A 173 21.26 -26.51 29.21
N ALA A 174 22.32 -27.31 29.29
CA ALA A 174 22.42 -28.55 28.54
C ALA A 174 21.11 -29.34 28.69
N PRO A 175 20.61 -30.00 27.63
CA PRO A 175 19.55 -30.98 27.79
C PRO A 175 20.11 -32.14 28.62
N GLN A 176 19.90 -32.10 29.94
CA GLN A 176 19.58 -33.31 30.69
C GLN A 176 18.19 -33.70 30.16
N GLY A 177 18.01 -34.61 29.22
CA GLY A 177 18.66 -35.91 29.15
C GLY A 177 17.97 -36.84 30.14
N GLU A 178 16.70 -37.15 29.88
CA GLU A 178 16.11 -38.51 29.94
C GLU A 178 14.77 -38.55 29.21
#